data_AF-A0A345RHK9-F1
#
_entry.id   AF-A0A345RHK9-F1
#
_cell.length_a   1.000
_cell.length_b   1.000
_cell.length_c   1.000
_cell.angle_alpha   90.00
_cell.angle_beta   90.00
_cell.angle_gamma   90.00
#
_symmetry.space_group_name_H-M   'P 1'
#
loop_
_entity.id
_entity.type
_entity.pdbx_description
1 polymer ?
#
loop_
_entity_poly.entity_id
_entity_poly.type
_entity_poly.pdbx_seq_one_letter_code
_entity_poly.pdbx_strand_id
1 'polypeptide(L)'
;MSRSLELPAHKALQSVIARSDTELALFATDGCSGGLSRVWDLVAETFPDFQDTHDNEPPWQGCCVTHDRAYHNAGEAQDAAASFSARLRADQALRGCVIETADTRMDDLIALYDVEEGQVRSAYNTIAGAMYLAVRFGGAPCSGLPWRWGYGYPQCSVLTGAFD
;
A
#
# COMPACT_ATOMS: atom_id res chain seq x y z
N MET A 1 -7.76 -1.48 -11.89
CA MET A 1 -7.27 -2.04 -13.16
C MET A 1 -7.87 -3.42 -13.37
N SER A 2 -8.10 -3.80 -14.63
CA SER A 2 -8.75 -5.08 -14.97
C SER A 2 -7.73 -6.23 -14.94
N ARG A 3 -8.22 -7.42 -14.57
CA ARG A 3 -7.40 -8.64 -14.48
C ARG A 3 -6.66 -8.95 -15.79
N SER A 4 -7.28 -8.72 -16.94
CA SER A 4 -6.69 -8.97 -18.25
C SER A 4 -5.46 -8.11 -18.53
N LEU A 5 -5.43 -6.87 -18.04
CA LEU A 5 -4.31 -5.94 -18.24
C LEU A 5 -3.12 -6.26 -17.33
N GLU A 6 -3.37 -6.74 -16.10
CA GLU A 6 -2.31 -6.99 -15.11
C GLU A 6 -1.74 -8.41 -15.18
N LEU A 7 -2.49 -9.37 -15.70
CA LEU A 7 -2.09 -10.78 -15.77
C LEU A 7 -0.70 -11.02 -16.39
N PRO A 8 -0.30 -10.36 -17.49
CA PRO A 8 1.05 -10.54 -18.05
C PRO A 8 2.16 -10.20 -17.05
N ALA A 9 2.00 -9.13 -16.28
CA ALA A 9 2.98 -8.72 -15.28
C ALA A 9 2.99 -9.68 -14.07
N HIS A 10 1.83 -10.20 -13.65
CA HIS A 10 1.79 -11.25 -12.62
C HIS A 10 2.45 -12.55 -13.10
N LYS A 11 2.31 -12.93 -14.37
CA LYS A 11 3.02 -14.09 -14.95
C LYS A 11 4.53 -13.87 -14.92
N ALA A 12 5.00 -12.71 -15.39
CA ALA A 12 6.43 -12.38 -15.38
C ALA A 12 7.03 -12.39 -13.97
N LEU A 13 6.31 -11.85 -12.97
CA LEU A 13 6.74 -11.94 -11.57
C LEU A 13 6.84 -13.40 -11.09
N GLN A 14 5.83 -14.23 -11.38
CA GLN A 14 5.83 -15.63 -10.97
C GLN A 14 6.94 -16.44 -11.63
N SER A 15 7.29 -16.15 -12.88
CA SER A 15 8.45 -16.74 -13.55
C SER A 15 9.76 -16.40 -12.84
N VAL A 16 9.90 -15.19 -12.28
CA VAL A 16 11.07 -14.81 -11.47
C VAL A 16 11.06 -15.56 -10.13
N ILE A 17 9.91 -15.60 -9.43
CA ILE A 17 9.77 -16.29 -8.14
C ILE A 17 10.10 -17.78 -8.26
N ALA A 18 9.72 -18.43 -9.36
CA ALA A 18 9.92 -19.86 -9.56
C ALA A 18 11.37 -20.28 -9.86
N ARG A 19 12.30 -19.34 -10.09
CA ARG A 19 13.71 -19.68 -10.35
C ARG A 19 14.39 -20.16 -9.08
N SER A 20 15.27 -21.14 -9.21
CA SER A 20 15.99 -21.76 -8.08
C SER A 20 16.99 -20.82 -7.39
N ASP A 21 17.42 -19.76 -8.06
CA ASP A 21 18.37 -18.76 -7.58
C ASP A 21 17.69 -17.49 -7.04
N THR A 22 16.35 -17.43 -7.06
CA THR A 22 15.60 -16.30 -6.53
C THR A 22 15.46 -16.42 -5.02
N GLU A 23 15.99 -15.42 -4.31
CA GLU A 23 15.78 -15.23 -2.87
C GLU A 23 14.90 -14.02 -2.61
N LEU A 24 14.05 -14.11 -1.59
CA LEU A 24 13.27 -12.98 -1.09
C LEU A 24 14.18 -12.09 -0.24
N ALA A 25 14.33 -10.82 -0.62
CA ALA A 25 15.09 -9.86 0.17
C ALA A 25 14.47 -9.65 1.56
N LEU A 26 15.24 -9.10 2.51
CA LEU A 26 14.70 -8.71 3.82
C LEU A 26 13.58 -7.68 3.65
N PHE A 27 12.57 -7.76 4.52
CA PHE A 27 11.46 -6.81 4.54
C PHE A 27 11.94 -5.40 4.90
N ALA A 28 11.50 -4.40 4.14
CA ALA A 28 11.77 -2.99 4.37
C ALA A 28 10.50 -2.17 4.05
N THR A 29 10.22 -1.15 4.86
CA THR A 29 9.04 -0.28 4.72
C THR A 29 9.45 1.17 5.01
N ASP A 30 8.83 2.13 4.33
CA ASP A 30 8.94 3.56 4.59
C ASP A 30 7.70 4.13 5.33
N GLY A 31 6.86 3.25 5.90
CA GLY A 31 5.57 3.60 6.47
C GLY A 31 4.51 3.66 5.37
N CYS A 32 3.90 4.82 5.17
CA CYS A 32 3.02 5.04 4.02
C CYS A 32 3.82 5.58 2.82
N SER A 33 3.85 4.79 1.75
CA SER A 33 4.64 5.04 0.54
C SER A 33 4.38 6.41 -0.10
N GLY A 34 5.34 6.84 -0.93
CA GLY A 34 5.31 8.15 -1.60
C GLY A 34 5.80 9.29 -0.70
N GLY A 35 6.48 8.96 0.41
CA GLY A 35 7.02 9.92 1.37
C GLY A 35 5.99 10.49 2.34
N LEU A 36 4.77 9.92 2.41
CA LEU A 36 3.70 10.44 3.27
C LEU A 36 4.11 10.42 4.74
N SER A 37 4.63 9.30 5.24
CA SER A 37 5.08 9.21 6.63
C SER A 37 6.19 10.23 6.93
N ARG A 38 7.13 10.42 6.01
CA ARG A 38 8.21 11.41 6.18
C ARG A 38 7.69 12.85 6.20
N VAL A 39 6.74 13.18 5.32
CA VAL A 39 6.13 14.51 5.29
C VAL A 39 5.30 14.75 6.54
N TRP A 40 4.60 13.73 7.04
CA TRP A 40 3.83 13.80 8.29
C TRP A 40 4.74 14.10 9.48
N ASP A 41 5.81 13.33 9.63
CA ASP A 41 6.81 13.49 10.68
C ASP A 41 7.41 14.91 10.65
N LEU A 42 7.79 15.40 9.46
CA LEU A 42 8.29 16.77 9.30
C LEU A 42 7.25 17.83 9.73
N VAL A 43 5.97 17.64 9.39
CA VAL A 43 4.90 18.57 9.81
C VAL A 43 4.70 18.53 11.31
N ALA A 44 4.70 17.33 11.93
CA ALA A 44 4.60 17.18 13.38
C ALA A 44 5.78 17.84 14.12
N GLU A 45 7.01 17.62 13.67
CA GLU A 45 8.21 18.29 14.24
C GLU A 45 8.16 19.82 14.11
N THR A 46 7.51 20.33 13.06
CA THR A 46 7.45 21.77 12.79
C THR A 46 6.32 22.47 13.57
N PHE A 47 5.20 21.78 13.82
CA PHE A 47 4.00 22.37 14.40
C PHE A 47 3.57 21.59 15.65
N PRO A 48 3.91 22.07 16.87
CA PRO A 48 3.59 21.37 18.13
C PRO A 48 2.11 21.04 18.29
N ASP A 49 1.21 21.97 17.94
CA ASP A 49 -0.24 21.73 18.01
C ASP A 49 -0.69 20.58 17.09
N PHE A 50 -0.01 20.40 15.95
CA PHE A 50 -0.27 19.27 15.06
C PHE A 50 0.23 17.97 15.68
N GLN A 51 1.45 17.96 16.22
CA GLN A 51 2.04 16.80 16.89
C GLN A 51 1.18 16.35 18.08
N ASP A 52 0.78 17.26 18.97
CA ASP A 52 -0.04 16.96 20.15
C ASP A 52 -1.40 16.35 19.75
N THR A 53 -1.89 16.69 18.56
CA THR A 53 -3.18 16.25 18.04
C THR A 53 -3.09 14.95 17.24
N HIS A 54 -2.03 14.78 16.46
CA HIS A 54 -1.95 13.80 15.39
C HIS A 54 -0.78 12.83 15.50
N ASP A 55 0.05 12.98 16.54
CA ASP A 55 1.31 12.27 16.74
C ASP A 55 2.30 12.49 15.59
N ASN A 56 3.48 11.87 15.71
CA ASN A 56 4.54 11.93 14.70
C ASN A 56 4.29 11.02 13.50
N GLU A 57 3.23 10.20 13.54
CA GLU A 57 2.93 9.23 12.49
C GLU A 57 1.47 9.36 12.05
N PRO A 58 1.17 9.14 10.76
CA PRO A 58 -0.21 9.09 10.32
C PRO A 58 -0.94 7.98 11.09
N PRO A 59 -2.19 8.19 11.52
CA PRO A 59 -2.90 7.25 12.38
C PRO A 59 -3.17 5.90 11.70
N TRP A 60 -3.04 5.83 10.36
CA TRP A 60 -3.13 4.62 9.55
C TRP A 60 -1.77 4.05 9.13
N GLN A 61 -0.63 4.47 9.72
CA GLN A 61 0.70 3.95 9.37
C GLN A 61 0.77 2.42 9.48
N GLY A 62 0.17 1.84 10.51
CA GLY A 62 0.08 0.38 10.67
C GLY A 62 -0.62 -0.32 9.51
N CYS A 63 -1.62 0.32 8.88
CA CYS A 63 -2.29 -0.21 7.69
C CYS A 63 -1.32 -0.27 6.49
N CYS A 64 -0.50 0.77 6.30
CA CYS A 64 0.50 0.82 5.24
C CYS A 64 1.60 -0.24 5.44
N VAL A 65 2.14 -0.38 6.65
CA VAL A 65 3.15 -1.41 6.95
C VAL A 65 2.62 -2.83 6.72
N THR A 66 1.34 -3.07 7.02
CA THR A 66 0.69 -4.37 6.74
C THR A 66 0.54 -4.61 5.24
N HIS A 67 0.16 -3.58 4.48
CA HIS A 67 0.08 -3.62 3.02
C HIS A 67 1.44 -3.88 2.38
N ASP A 68 2.49 -3.21 2.85
CA ASP A 68 3.86 -3.37 2.42
C ASP A 68 4.35 -4.82 2.59
N ARG A 69 3.97 -5.51 3.67
CA ARG A 69 4.33 -6.93 3.86
C ARG A 69 3.72 -7.82 2.79
N ALA A 70 2.46 -7.58 2.45
CA ALA A 70 1.82 -8.32 1.35
C ALA A 70 2.47 -8.00 0.01
N TYR A 71 2.83 -6.73 -0.21
CA TYR A 71 3.52 -6.30 -1.42
C TYR A 71 4.94 -6.87 -1.52
N HIS A 72 5.65 -6.98 -0.40
CA HIS A 72 7.02 -7.48 -0.33
C HIS A 72 7.12 -8.90 -0.90
N ASN A 73 6.32 -9.82 -0.37
CA ASN A 73 6.38 -11.24 -0.69
C ASN A 73 5.37 -11.67 -1.76
N ALA A 74 4.75 -10.71 -2.47
CA ALA A 74 3.72 -10.93 -3.47
C ALA A 74 2.53 -11.77 -2.95
N GLY A 75 2.19 -11.61 -1.67
CA GLY A 75 1.12 -12.32 -0.98
C GLY A 75 1.30 -13.84 -0.97
N GLU A 76 2.54 -14.32 -1.09
CA GLU A 76 2.92 -15.74 -1.13
C GLU A 76 2.16 -16.55 -2.19
N ALA A 77 1.74 -15.86 -3.25
CA ALA A 77 0.93 -16.45 -4.30
C ALA A 77 1.72 -17.48 -5.10
N GLN A 78 1.09 -18.62 -5.35
CA GLN A 78 1.68 -19.77 -6.05
C GLN A 78 1.59 -19.68 -7.58
N ASP A 79 0.72 -18.80 -8.10
CA ASP A 79 0.53 -18.60 -9.52
C ASP A 79 0.06 -17.16 -9.83
N ALA A 80 -0.01 -16.81 -11.12
CA ALA A 80 -0.35 -15.46 -11.55
C ALA A 80 -1.79 -15.04 -11.20
N ALA A 81 -2.75 -15.98 -11.18
CA ALA A 81 -4.14 -15.70 -10.84
C ALA A 81 -4.31 -15.50 -9.32
N ALA A 82 -3.64 -16.32 -8.52
CA ALA A 82 -3.52 -16.15 -7.08
C ALA A 82 -2.82 -14.84 -6.74
N SER A 83 -1.77 -14.47 -7.49
CA SER A 83 -1.02 -13.23 -7.29
C SER A 83 -1.85 -11.99 -7.55
N PHE A 84 -2.63 -11.98 -8.64
CA PHE A 84 -3.59 -10.91 -8.90
C PHE A 84 -4.63 -10.79 -7.79
N SER A 85 -5.20 -11.92 -7.36
CA SER A 85 -6.22 -11.96 -6.30
C SER A 85 -5.66 -11.50 -4.95
N ALA A 86 -4.44 -11.90 -4.61
CA ALA A 86 -3.75 -11.53 -3.38
C ALA A 86 -3.47 -10.03 -3.35
N ARG A 87 -3.02 -9.44 -4.47
CA ARG A 87 -2.82 -8.01 -4.57
C ARG A 87 -4.12 -7.22 -4.40
N LEU A 88 -5.19 -7.64 -5.11
CA LEU A 88 -6.49 -6.99 -4.97
C LEU A 88 -6.99 -7.03 -3.51
N ARG A 89 -6.81 -8.18 -2.84
CA ARG A 89 -7.16 -8.34 -1.43
C ARG A 89 -6.33 -7.43 -0.53
N ALA A 90 -5.02 -7.32 -0.75
CA ALA A 90 -4.14 -6.43 0.01
C ALA A 90 -4.57 -4.96 -0.15
N ASP A 91 -4.84 -4.53 -1.37
CA ASP A 91 -5.28 -3.15 -1.66
C ASP A 91 -6.65 -2.83 -1.03
N GLN A 92 -7.58 -3.80 -1.03
CA GLN A 92 -8.87 -3.68 -0.35
C GLN A 92 -8.74 -3.67 1.17
N ALA A 93 -7.84 -4.50 1.72
CA ALA A 93 -7.56 -4.54 3.15
C ALA A 93 -6.96 -3.22 3.66
N LEU A 94 -6.04 -2.62 2.89
CA LEU A 94 -5.52 -1.28 3.18
C LEU A 94 -6.67 -0.26 3.24
N ARG A 95 -7.54 -0.26 2.24
CA ARG A 95 -8.70 0.66 2.21
C ARG A 95 -9.60 0.48 3.42
N GLY A 96 -9.93 -0.76 3.79
CA GLY A 96 -10.75 -1.07 4.97
C GLY A 96 -10.10 -0.57 6.27
N CYS A 97 -8.83 -0.91 6.48
CA CYS A 97 -8.07 -0.52 7.67
C CYS A 97 -7.99 1.01 7.84
N VAL A 98 -7.79 1.76 6.74
CA VAL A 98 -7.79 3.23 6.79
C VAL A 98 -9.18 3.78 7.15
N ILE A 99 -10.27 3.18 6.66
CA ILE A 99 -11.63 3.59 7.04
C ILE A 99 -11.88 3.33 8.54
N GLU A 100 -11.48 2.17 9.03
CA GLU A 100 -11.63 1.77 10.44
C GLU A 100 -10.83 2.67 11.39
N THR A 101 -9.76 3.31 10.91
CA THR A 101 -9.01 4.32 11.67
C THR A 101 -9.91 5.48 12.11
N ALA A 102 -10.96 5.81 11.35
CA ALA A 102 -11.94 6.84 11.73
C ALA A 102 -12.62 6.54 13.07
N ASP A 103 -12.97 5.28 13.31
CA ASP A 103 -13.71 4.89 14.52
C ASP A 103 -12.84 5.05 15.77
N THR A 104 -11.53 4.83 15.65
CA THR A 104 -10.58 5.01 16.76
C THR A 104 -10.32 6.48 17.12
N ARG A 105 -10.60 7.41 16.19
CA ARG A 105 -10.31 8.84 16.33
C ARG A 105 -11.56 9.71 16.34
N MET A 106 -12.75 9.10 16.35
CA MET A 106 -14.00 9.78 16.08
C MET A 106 -14.25 10.92 17.06
N ASP A 107 -14.25 10.60 18.34
CA ASP A 107 -14.58 11.55 19.41
C ASP A 107 -13.56 12.68 19.48
N ASP A 108 -12.27 12.37 19.36
CA ASP A 108 -11.18 13.35 19.38
C ASP A 108 -11.30 14.34 18.21
N LEU A 109 -11.60 13.85 17.00
CA LEU A 109 -11.70 14.69 15.80
C LEU A 109 -12.96 15.55 15.79
N ILE A 110 -14.09 15.02 16.28
CA ILE A 110 -15.32 15.79 16.46
C ILE A 110 -15.07 16.95 17.42
N ALA A 111 -14.47 16.67 18.59
CA ALA A 111 -14.22 17.66 19.61
C ALA A 111 -13.21 18.73 19.15
N LEU A 112 -12.15 18.31 18.44
CA LEU A 112 -11.11 19.22 18.00
C LEU A 112 -11.56 20.14 16.86
N TYR A 113 -12.21 19.60 15.84
CA TYR A 113 -12.53 20.32 14.62
C TYR A 113 -13.94 20.90 14.59
N ASP A 114 -14.76 20.63 15.62
CA ASP A 114 -16.17 21.02 15.71
C ASP A 114 -16.95 20.56 14.46
N VAL A 115 -16.85 19.26 14.18
CA VAL A 115 -17.45 18.59 13.01
C VAL A 115 -18.38 17.45 13.41
N GLU A 116 -19.29 17.08 12.52
CA GLU A 116 -20.18 15.94 12.73
C GLU A 116 -19.50 14.60 12.39
N GLU A 117 -19.97 13.50 13.00
CA GLU A 117 -19.51 12.13 12.74
C GLU A 117 -19.49 11.80 11.23
N GLY A 118 -20.52 12.23 10.50
CA GLY A 118 -20.62 12.03 9.06
C GLY A 118 -19.48 12.70 8.27
N GLN A 119 -18.98 13.85 8.74
CA GLN A 119 -17.86 14.55 8.09
C GLN A 119 -16.54 13.80 8.32
N VAL A 120 -16.30 13.31 9.54
CA VAL A 120 -15.12 12.48 9.85
C VAL A 120 -15.11 11.22 9.01
N ARG A 121 -16.24 10.47 8.98
CA ARG A 121 -16.36 9.27 8.14
C ARG A 121 -16.14 9.57 6.66
N SER A 122 -16.67 10.69 6.16
CA SER A 122 -16.48 11.10 4.77
C SER A 122 -15.01 11.40 4.44
N ALA A 123 -14.29 12.09 5.34
CA ALA A 123 -12.87 12.36 5.19
C ALA A 123 -12.04 11.07 5.09
N TYR A 124 -12.22 10.12 6.02
CA TYR A 124 -11.50 8.85 5.98
C TYR A 124 -11.86 7.99 4.77
N ASN A 125 -13.13 7.95 4.36
CA ASN A 125 -13.52 7.28 3.12
C ASN A 125 -12.84 7.86 1.89
N THR A 126 -12.70 9.19 1.85
CA THR A 126 -12.02 9.90 0.75
C THR A 126 -10.52 9.56 0.73
N ILE A 127 -9.86 9.62 1.88
CA ILE A 127 -8.44 9.25 2.04
C ILE A 127 -8.23 7.80 1.61
N ALA A 128 -9.01 6.86 2.16
CA ALA A 128 -8.90 5.45 1.85
C ALA A 128 -9.16 5.16 0.36
N GLY A 129 -10.11 5.85 -0.27
CA GLY A 129 -10.40 5.76 -1.69
C GLY A 129 -9.23 6.24 -2.55
N ALA A 130 -8.62 7.38 -2.19
CA ALA A 130 -7.45 7.92 -2.88
C ALA A 130 -6.24 6.97 -2.76
N MET A 131 -5.98 6.45 -1.55
CA MET A 131 -4.91 5.48 -1.30
C MET A 131 -5.12 4.20 -2.11
N TYR A 132 -6.34 3.65 -2.13
CA TYR A 132 -6.68 2.49 -2.95
C TYR A 132 -6.36 2.73 -4.43
N LEU A 133 -6.77 3.86 -4.99
CA LEU A 133 -6.46 4.18 -6.39
C LEU A 133 -4.94 4.28 -6.61
N ALA A 134 -4.23 4.98 -5.72
CA ALA A 134 -2.78 5.14 -5.80
C ALA A 134 -2.05 3.78 -5.85
N VAL A 135 -2.38 2.83 -4.96
CA VAL A 135 -1.72 1.51 -4.95
C VAL A 135 -2.14 0.61 -6.12
N ARG A 136 -3.39 0.74 -6.62
CA ARG A 136 -3.82 0.00 -7.83
C ARG A 136 -3.02 0.42 -9.06
N PHE A 137 -2.71 1.71 -9.21
CA PHE A 137 -1.97 2.22 -10.37
C PHE A 137 -0.45 2.18 -10.19
N GLY A 138 0.06 2.67 -9.05
CA GLY A 138 1.49 2.77 -8.78
C GLY A 138 2.13 1.47 -8.28
N GLY A 139 1.33 0.49 -7.86
CA GLY A 139 1.79 -0.76 -7.27
C GLY A 139 1.95 -1.93 -8.23
N ALA A 140 1.87 -1.71 -9.54
CA ALA A 140 1.86 -2.80 -10.52
C ALA A 140 3.17 -3.63 -10.50
N PRO A 141 3.11 -4.98 -10.60
CA PRO A 141 4.31 -5.80 -10.70
C PRO A 141 5.10 -5.44 -11.97
N CYS A 142 6.40 -5.69 -11.95
CA CYS A 142 7.29 -5.44 -13.11
C CYS A 142 7.29 -3.99 -13.63
N SER A 143 6.92 -3.01 -12.79
CA SER A 143 6.92 -1.59 -13.13
C SER A 143 8.29 -0.91 -13.00
N GLY A 144 9.29 -1.60 -12.44
CA GLY A 144 10.58 -1.00 -12.07
C GLY A 144 10.56 -0.19 -10.77
N LEU A 145 9.37 0.10 -10.22
CA LEU A 145 9.25 0.88 -8.99
C LEU A 145 9.71 0.08 -7.76
N PRO A 146 10.32 0.74 -6.75
CA PRO A 146 10.85 0.05 -5.58
C PRO A 146 9.76 -0.42 -4.60
N TRP A 147 8.53 0.09 -4.71
CA TRP A 147 7.34 -0.32 -3.91
C TRP A 147 6.34 -1.16 -4.72
N ARG A 148 6.75 -1.70 -5.88
CA ARG A 148 5.87 -2.52 -6.72
C ARG A 148 5.38 -3.78 -6.01
N TRP A 149 4.29 -4.37 -6.47
CA TRP A 149 3.91 -5.72 -6.06
C TRP A 149 5.05 -6.72 -6.33
N GLY A 150 5.46 -7.45 -5.30
CA GLY A 150 6.61 -8.36 -5.31
C GLY A 150 7.96 -7.64 -5.17
N TYR A 151 8.03 -6.47 -4.52
CA TYR A 151 9.28 -5.70 -4.47
C TYR A 151 10.43 -6.40 -3.73
N GLY A 152 10.13 -7.39 -2.88
CA GLY A 152 11.15 -8.22 -2.23
C GLY A 152 11.87 -9.17 -3.20
N TYR A 153 11.32 -9.40 -4.39
CA TYR A 153 11.94 -10.22 -5.43
C TYR A 153 12.74 -9.36 -6.42
N PRO A 154 13.62 -9.98 -7.24
CA PRO A 154 14.28 -9.29 -8.35
C PRO A 154 13.30 -8.61 -9.31
N GLN A 155 13.80 -7.63 -10.06
CA GLN A 155 13.01 -6.96 -11.09
C GLN A 155 12.57 -7.97 -12.16
N CYS A 156 11.36 -7.75 -12.69
CA CYS A 156 10.78 -8.54 -13.76
C CYS A 156 10.35 -7.60 -14.89
N SER A 157 10.19 -8.15 -16.09
CA SER A 157 9.70 -7.41 -17.25
C SER A 157 8.69 -8.26 -18.01
N VAL A 158 7.65 -7.61 -18.53
CA VAL A 158 6.70 -8.24 -19.46
C VAL A 158 7.28 -8.41 -20.87
N LEU A 159 8.44 -7.80 -21.15
CA LEU A 159 9.09 -7.80 -22.46
C LEU A 159 10.17 -8.87 -22.61
N THR A 160 10.69 -9.42 -21.51
CA THR A 160 11.76 -10.45 -21.53
C THR A 160 11.31 -11.82 -22.06
N GLY A 161 10.05 -11.98 -22.49
CA GLY A 161 9.57 -13.15 -23.23
C GLY A 161 9.10 -12.83 -24.65
N ALA A 162 9.41 -11.63 -25.18
CA ALA A 162 9.03 -11.22 -26.53
C ALA A 162 10.15 -11.42 -27.57
N PHE A 163 11.36 -11.82 -27.14
CA PHE A 163 12.54 -11.93 -27.99
C PHE A 163 13.41 -13.18 -27.73
N ASP A 164 12.86 -14.17 -27.03
CA ASP A 164 13.46 -15.52 -26.93
C ASP A 164 12.73 -16.49 -27.88
#